data_AF-W1YG71-F1
#
_entry.id   AF-W1YG71-F1
#
_cell.length_a   1.000
_cell.length_b   1.000
_cell.length_c   1.000
_cell.angle_alpha   90.00
_cell.angle_beta   90.00
_cell.angle_gamma   90.00
#
_symmetry.space_group_name_H-M   'P 1'
#
loop_
_entity.id
_entity.type
_entity.pdbx_description
1 polymer ?
#
loop_
_entity_poly.entity_id
_entity_poly.type
_entity_poly.pdbx_seq_one_letter_code
_entity_poly.pdbx_strand_id
1 'polypeptide(L)'
;HRYITRDASAGSENHIALSEREFFTRAGQNLLALSWHANGLYYGVGIEIDLWLHAGFDVVVNGSRAHLPQARARYQSALLPVCLQVSPEILRQRLENRGRENAGEINARLARAARYTPQDCL
;
A
#
# COMPACT_ATOMS: atom_id res chain seq x y z
N HIS A 1 10.99 -0.86 -5.79
CA HIS A 1 10.99 -1.14 -4.34
C HIS A 1 9.81 -0.45 -3.67
N ARG A 2 9.52 -0.85 -2.43
CA ARG A 2 8.51 -0.24 -1.57
C ARG A 2 9.17 0.60 -0.48
N TYR A 3 8.70 1.82 -0.31
CA TYR A 3 9.21 2.80 0.65
C TYR A 3 8.11 3.11 1.66
N ILE A 4 8.39 3.06 2.97
CA ILE A 4 7.36 3.27 3.99
C ILE A 4 7.96 4.08 5.13
N THR A 5 7.16 4.94 5.77
CA THR A 5 7.59 5.66 6.99
C THR A 5 7.48 4.84 8.27
N ARG A 6 7.31 3.53 8.13
CA ARG A 6 7.29 2.59 9.25
C ARG A 6 8.72 2.19 9.57
N ASP A 7 8.96 1.96 10.86
CA ASP A 7 10.24 1.43 11.31
C ASP A 7 10.53 0.05 10.69
N ALA A 8 11.77 -0.14 10.23
CA ALA A 8 12.22 -1.40 9.64
C ALA A 8 12.14 -2.59 10.62
N SER A 9 12.29 -2.32 11.92
CA SER A 9 12.25 -3.32 13.00
C SER A 9 10.83 -3.76 13.40
N ALA A 10 9.78 -3.16 12.83
CA ALA A 10 8.38 -3.46 13.17
C ALA A 10 7.89 -4.87 12.73
N GLY A 11 8.79 -5.76 12.31
CA GLY A 11 8.51 -7.17 12.01
C GLY A 11 7.54 -7.38 10.84
N SER A 12 7.54 -6.48 9.86
CA SER A 12 6.59 -6.46 8.74
C SER A 12 7.19 -6.99 7.44
N GLU A 13 6.53 -6.73 6.31
CA GLU A 13 7.08 -7.02 4.99
C GLU A 13 8.41 -6.29 4.73
N ASN A 14 9.22 -6.83 3.80
CA ASN A 14 10.43 -6.18 3.33
C ASN A 14 10.09 -4.82 2.68
N HIS A 15 10.71 -3.76 3.19
CA HIS A 15 10.55 -2.39 2.69
C HIS A 15 11.76 -1.53 3.06
N ILE A 16 11.93 -0.44 2.32
CA ILE A 16 12.89 0.61 2.66
C ILE A 16 12.18 1.57 3.63
N ALA A 17 12.63 1.57 4.89
CA ALA A 17 12.14 2.52 5.88
C ALA A 17 12.68 3.93 5.57
N LEU A 18 11.80 4.93 5.62
CA LEU A 18 12.13 6.33 5.43
C LEU A 18 11.62 7.16 6.62
N SER A 19 12.30 8.26 6.94
CA SER A 19 11.65 9.34 7.67
C SER A 19 10.57 10.00 6.80
N GLU A 20 9.59 10.67 7.42
CA GLU A 20 8.61 11.47 6.66
C GLU A 20 9.29 12.51 5.78
N ARG A 21 10.35 13.16 6.29
CA ARG A 21 11.12 14.14 5.51
C ARG A 21 11.67 13.52 4.22
N GLU A 22 12.33 12.36 4.32
CA GLU A 22 12.86 11.67 3.13
C GLU A 22 11.75 11.22 2.18
N PHE A 23 10.63 10.75 2.72
CA PHE A 23 9.47 10.37 1.92
C PHE A 23 8.97 11.55 1.07
N PHE A 24 8.75 12.70 1.71
CA PHE A 24 8.25 13.89 1.01
C PHE A 24 9.28 14.51 0.08
N THR A 25 10.57 14.47 0.41
CA THR A 25 11.64 14.87 -0.52
C THR A 25 11.60 14.01 -1.79
N ARG A 26 11.50 12.68 -1.66
CA ARG A 26 11.41 11.77 -2.81
C ARG A 26 10.13 11.96 -3.61
N ALA A 27 8.99 12.14 -2.93
CA ALA A 27 7.72 12.42 -3.59
C ALA A 27 7.78 13.73 -4.41
N GLY A 28 8.31 14.80 -3.82
CA GLY A 28 8.48 16.09 -4.50
C GLY A 28 9.47 16.07 -5.67
N GLN A 29 10.37 15.10 -5.69
CA GLN A 29 11.30 14.85 -6.81
C GLN A 29 10.77 13.82 -7.83
N ASN A 30 9.49 13.41 -7.73
CA ASN A 30 8.86 12.40 -8.59
C ASN A 30 9.59 11.03 -8.59
N LEU A 31 10.24 10.69 -7.47
CA LEU A 31 10.94 9.40 -7.31
C LEU A 31 10.00 8.26 -6.87
N LEU A 32 8.71 8.53 -6.71
CA LEU A 32 7.69 7.55 -6.38
C LEU A 32 6.69 7.47 -7.55
N ALA A 33 6.52 6.27 -8.11
CA ALA A 33 5.49 6.00 -9.10
C ALA A 33 4.08 6.06 -8.50
N LEU A 34 3.94 5.56 -7.28
CA LEU A 34 2.71 5.61 -6.49
C LEU A 34 3.05 6.02 -5.06
N SER A 35 2.20 6.83 -4.44
CA SER A 35 2.38 7.25 -3.05
C SER A 35 1.04 7.46 -2.37
N TRP A 36 0.91 7.02 -1.12
CA TRP A 36 -0.30 7.21 -0.35
C TRP A 36 -0.07 7.29 1.16
N HIS A 37 -1.07 7.83 1.86
CA HIS A 37 -1.14 7.82 3.32
C HIS A 37 -2.24 6.88 3.82
N ALA A 38 -1.93 6.05 4.81
CA ALA A 38 -2.90 5.18 5.49
C ALA A 38 -2.41 4.79 6.88
N ASN A 39 -3.32 4.67 7.85
CA ASN A 39 -3.00 4.19 9.20
C ASN A 39 -1.81 4.93 9.86
N GLY A 40 -1.71 6.25 9.67
CA GLY A 40 -0.63 7.07 10.22
C GLY A 40 0.73 6.89 9.55
N LEU A 41 0.80 6.23 8.39
CA LEU A 41 2.04 5.94 7.69
C LEU A 41 1.94 6.36 6.21
N TYR A 42 3.07 6.76 5.66
CA TYR A 42 3.23 7.02 4.23
C TYR A 42 3.83 5.80 3.55
N TYR A 43 3.28 5.46 2.40
CA TYR A 43 3.66 4.32 1.59
C TYR A 43 3.96 4.81 0.19
N GLY A 44 5.01 4.25 -0.41
CA GLY A 44 5.48 4.60 -1.73
C GLY A 44 5.93 3.37 -2.49
N VAL A 45 5.73 3.41 -3.79
CA VAL A 45 6.33 2.47 -4.75
C VAL A 45 7.25 3.31 -5.60
N GLY A 46 8.54 2.99 -5.60
CA GLY A 46 9.52 3.80 -6.30
C GLY A 46 9.39 3.72 -7.80
N ILE A 47 9.85 4.78 -8.47
CA ILE A 47 9.78 4.94 -9.93
C ILE A 47 10.54 3.84 -10.70
N GLU A 48 11.47 3.14 -10.05
CA GLU A 48 12.22 2.02 -10.65
C GLU A 48 11.33 0.89 -11.17
N ILE A 49 10.08 0.76 -10.69
CA ILE A 49 9.16 -0.24 -11.24
C ILE A 49 8.83 0.02 -12.70
N ASP A 50 8.85 1.28 -13.13
CA ASP A 50 8.62 1.61 -14.52
C ASP A 50 9.76 1.10 -15.37
N LEU A 51 11.02 1.22 -14.92
CA LEU A 51 12.18 0.67 -15.62
C LEU A 51 12.08 -0.85 -15.75
N TRP A 52 11.61 -1.54 -14.71
CA TRP A 52 11.42 -3.00 -14.75
C TRP A 52 10.32 -3.41 -15.73
N LEU A 53 9.18 -2.70 -15.73
CA LEU A 53 8.11 -2.94 -16.69
C LEU A 53 8.58 -2.69 -18.13
N HIS A 54 9.33 -1.62 -18.38
CA HIS A 54 9.89 -1.34 -19.71
C HIS A 54 10.91 -2.40 -20.16
N ALA A 55 11.61 -3.04 -19.22
CA ALA A 55 12.52 -4.14 -19.49
C ALA A 55 11.80 -5.51 -19.69
N GLY A 56 10.47 -5.54 -19.62
CA GLY A 56 9.66 -6.74 -19.84
C GLY A 56 9.49 -7.62 -18.60
N PHE A 57 9.79 -7.11 -17.40
CA PHE A 57 9.55 -7.84 -16.16
C PHE A 57 8.13 -7.60 -15.63
N ASP A 58 7.53 -8.65 -15.09
CA ASP A 58 6.32 -8.53 -14.28
C ASP A 58 6.65 -7.99 -12.89
N VAL A 59 5.89 -7.00 -12.44
CA VAL A 59 6.06 -6.38 -11.11
C VAL A 59 4.82 -6.61 -10.26
N VAL A 60 4.99 -7.35 -9.16
CA VAL A 60 3.92 -7.56 -8.17
C VAL A 60 4.06 -6.57 -7.02
N VAL A 61 3.00 -5.80 -6.77
CA VAL A 61 2.97 -4.79 -5.72
C VAL A 61 1.79 -5.03 -4.78
N ASN A 62 2.07 -5.10 -3.49
CA ASN A 62 1.01 -5.00 -2.49
C ASN A 62 0.53 -3.53 -2.46
N GLY A 63 -0.76 -3.30 -2.72
CA GLY A 63 -1.34 -1.97 -2.86
C GLY A 63 -2.47 -1.70 -1.86
N SER A 64 -3.04 -0.49 -1.96
CA SER A 64 -4.23 -0.09 -1.22
C SER A 64 -5.40 0.08 -2.19
N ARG A 65 -6.57 -0.52 -1.90
CA ARG A 65 -7.81 -0.32 -2.66
C ARG A 65 -8.14 1.16 -2.87
N ALA A 66 -7.92 1.99 -1.86
CA ALA A 66 -8.13 3.44 -1.95
C ALA A 66 -7.29 4.17 -3.02
N HIS A 67 -6.16 3.58 -3.45
CA HIS A 67 -5.24 4.16 -4.42
C HIS A 67 -5.22 3.39 -5.74
N LEU A 68 -6.11 2.40 -5.89
CA LEU A 68 -6.31 1.69 -7.14
C LEU A 68 -6.66 2.64 -8.30
N PRO A 69 -7.48 3.70 -8.14
CA PRO A 69 -7.73 4.66 -9.22
C PRO A 69 -6.45 5.34 -9.74
N GLN A 70 -5.52 5.71 -8.85
CA GLN A 70 -4.24 6.29 -9.23
C GLN A 70 -3.37 5.30 -9.99
N ALA A 71 -3.31 4.04 -9.53
CA ALA A 71 -2.58 2.98 -10.22
C ALA A 71 -3.18 2.70 -11.62
N ARG A 72 -4.52 2.65 -11.73
CA ARG A 72 -5.21 2.49 -13.02
C ARG A 72 -4.91 3.64 -13.97
N ALA A 73 -4.92 4.88 -13.48
CA ALA A 73 -4.60 6.05 -14.30
C ALA A 73 -3.16 6.02 -14.84
N ARG A 74 -2.20 5.53 -14.03
CA ARG A 74 -0.79 5.47 -14.40
C ARG A 74 -0.45 4.33 -15.35
N TYR A 75 -0.98 3.13 -15.10
CA TYR A 75 -0.55 1.89 -15.76
C TYR A 75 -1.56 1.33 -16.76
N GLN A 76 -2.80 1.83 -16.74
CA GLN A 76 -3.88 1.46 -17.66
C GLN A 76 -3.98 -0.07 -17.86
N SER A 77 -3.82 -0.54 -19.10
CA SER A 77 -3.93 -1.96 -19.48
C SER A 77 -2.78 -2.82 -18.98
N ALA A 78 -1.65 -2.24 -18.57
CA ALA A 78 -0.54 -2.98 -17.95
C ALA A 78 -0.84 -3.37 -16.49
N LEU A 79 -1.89 -2.80 -15.88
CA LEU A 79 -2.28 -3.13 -14.51
C LEU A 79 -3.30 -4.28 -14.48
N LEU A 80 -2.94 -5.37 -13.80
CA LEU A 80 -3.88 -6.40 -13.38
C LEU A 80 -4.16 -6.30 -11.87
N PRO A 81 -5.31 -5.73 -11.45
CA PRO A 81 -5.62 -5.63 -10.03
C PRO A 81 -6.18 -6.95 -9.48
N VAL A 82 -5.58 -7.43 -8.39
CA VAL A 82 -6.06 -8.58 -7.61
C VAL A 82 -6.53 -8.09 -6.24
N CYS A 83 -7.79 -8.36 -5.90
CA CYS A 83 -8.48 -7.80 -4.76
C CYS A 83 -8.81 -8.87 -3.72
N LEU A 84 -8.03 -8.88 -2.63
CA LEU A 84 -8.28 -9.79 -1.52
C LEU A 84 -9.38 -9.24 -0.61
N GLN A 85 -10.44 -10.05 -0.40
CA GLN A 85 -11.50 -9.78 0.56
C GLN A 85 -11.58 -10.89 1.62
N VAL A 86 -11.88 -10.47 2.84
CA VAL A 86 -12.20 -11.34 3.97
C VAL A 86 -13.38 -10.71 4.69
N SER A 87 -14.12 -11.50 5.46
CA SER A 87 -15.20 -10.95 6.29
C SER A 87 -14.64 -9.96 7.33
N PRO A 88 -15.44 -8.99 7.80
CA PRO A 88 -15.04 -8.07 8.86
C PRO A 88 -14.55 -8.78 10.13
N GLU A 89 -15.12 -9.94 10.46
CA GLU A 89 -14.77 -10.77 11.61
C GLU A 89 -13.36 -11.35 11.47
N ILE A 90 -13.04 -11.92 10.30
CA ILE A 90 -11.69 -12.44 10.01
C ILE A 90 -10.67 -11.29 10.00
N LEU A 91 -11.03 -10.14 9.43
CA LEU A 91 -10.15 -8.98 9.45
C LEU A 91 -9.87 -8.52 10.88
N ARG A 92 -10.91 -8.42 11.73
CA ARG A 92 -10.75 -8.05 13.14
C ARG A 92 -9.82 -9.02 13.85
N GLN A 93 -10.09 -10.33 13.76
CA GLN A 93 -9.27 -11.35 14.42
C GLN A 93 -7.80 -11.27 14.00
N ARG A 94 -7.52 -11.02 12.71
CA ARG A 94 -6.13 -10.85 12.21
C ARG A 94 -5.45 -9.60 12.75
N LEU A 95 -6.20 -8.51 12.95
CA LEU A 95 -5.67 -7.26 13.51
C LEU A 95 -5.37 -7.43 15.00
N GLU A 96 -6.24 -8.11 15.74
CA GLU A 96 -6.04 -8.42 17.16
C GLU A 96 -4.84 -9.36 17.36
N ASN A 97 -4.78 -10.46 16.59
CA ASN A 97 -3.72 -11.46 16.72
C ASN A 97 -2.31 -10.92 16.44
N ARG A 98 -2.16 -9.91 15.58
CA ARG A 98 -0.83 -9.34 15.28
C ARG A 98 -0.35 -8.34 16.33
N GLY A 99 -1.23 -7.84 17.19
CA GLY A 99 -0.87 -7.00 18.35
C GLY A 99 -0.21 -5.66 18.04
N ARG A 100 -0.40 -5.11 16.83
CA ARG A 100 0.24 -3.84 16.41
C ARG A 100 -0.65 -2.61 16.57
N GLU A 101 -1.91 -2.83 16.94
CA GLU A 101 -2.94 -1.81 16.99
C GLU A 101 -3.70 -1.85 18.30
N ASN A 102 -4.07 -0.69 18.82
CA ASN A 102 -5.07 -0.60 19.87
C ASN A 102 -6.50 -0.75 19.32
N ALA A 103 -7.49 -0.91 20.19
CA ALA A 103 -8.89 -1.10 19.80
C ALA A 103 -9.44 0.02 18.90
N GLY A 104 -9.05 1.27 19.13
CA GLY A 104 -9.45 2.41 18.31
C GLY A 104 -8.89 2.33 16.88
N GLU A 105 -7.62 1.97 16.75
CA GLU A 105 -6.95 1.77 15.45
C GLU A 105 -7.53 0.58 14.68
N ILE A 106 -7.87 -0.51 15.37
CA ILE A 106 -8.56 -1.66 14.78
C ILE A 106 -9.92 -1.23 14.21
N ASN A 107 -10.72 -0.51 14.98
CA ASN A 107 -12.02 0.00 14.53
C ASN A 107 -11.88 0.96 13.33
N ALA A 108 -10.88 1.85 13.35
CA ALA A 108 -10.59 2.73 12.23
C ALA A 108 -10.22 1.94 10.95
N ARG A 109 -9.42 0.88 11.08
CA ARG A 109 -9.04 -0.01 9.98
C ARG A 109 -10.24 -0.79 9.42
N LEU A 110 -11.12 -1.31 10.27
CA LEU A 110 -12.35 -1.99 9.87
C LEU A 110 -13.28 -1.03 9.09
N ALA A 111 -13.53 0.16 9.65
CA ALA A 111 -14.34 1.19 9.00
C ALA A 111 -13.75 1.60 7.64
N ARG A 112 -12.42 1.75 7.57
CA ARG A 112 -11.72 2.03 6.31
C ARG A 112 -11.89 0.89 5.31
N ALA A 113 -11.75 -0.37 5.72
CA ALA A 113 -11.87 -1.52 4.84
C ALA A 113 -13.28 -1.65 4.21
N ALA A 114 -14.32 -1.26 4.93
CA ALA A 114 -15.70 -1.24 4.47
C ALA A 114 -15.99 -0.13 3.43
N ARG A 115 -15.23 0.98 3.46
CA ARG A 115 -15.41 2.09 2.50
C ARG A 115 -14.95 1.78 1.08
N TYR A 116 -14.02 0.84 0.92
CA TYR A 116 -13.41 0.53 -0.37
C TYR A 116 -13.78 -0.87 -0.82
N THR A 117 -15.04 -1.11 -1.15
CA THR A 117 -15.43 -2.38 -1.78
C THR A 117 -14.73 -2.48 -3.14
N PRO A 118 -13.91 -3.53 -3.36
CA PRO A 118 -13.22 -3.69 -4.63
C PRO A 118 -14.21 -3.83 -5.78
N GLN A 119 -13.90 -3.16 -6.89
CA GLN A 119 -14.64 -3.19 -8.15
C GLN A 119 -13.65 -3.41 -9.29
N ASP A 120 -14.08 -4.15 -10.31
CA ASP A 120 -13.33 -4.45 -11.54
C ASP A 120 -11.94 -5.04 -11.31
N CYS A 121 -11.80 -5.94 -10.34
CA CYS A 121 -10.57 -6.66 -10.06
C CYS A 121 -10.82 -8.16 -9.85
N LEU A 122 -9.76 -8.95 -10.07
CA LEU A 122 -9.74 -10.38 -9.85
C LEU A 122 -9.86 -10.73 -8.37
#